data_AF-A0AAW4ID74-F1
#
_entry.id   AF-A0AAW4ID74-F1
#
_cell.length_a   1.000
_cell.length_b   1.000
_cell.length_c   1.000
_cell.angle_alpha   90.00
_cell.angle_beta   90.00
_cell.angle_gamma   90.00
#
_symmetry.space_group_name_H-M   'P 1'
#
loop_
_entity.id
_entity.type
_entity.pdbx_description
1 polymer ?
#
loop_
_entity_poly.entity_id
_entity_poly.type
_entity_poly.pdbx_seq_one_letter_code
_entity_poly.pdbx_strand_id
1 'polypeptide(L)'
;MSLLKNRGDSVWRKGLQASIDEGREATLPLDGVVFEGSKIFDVLHKDANLASITIIPAARPAVLKILAPQSNPPIFDIITGQITTGRKQIRFSGAGCGGLLDVEINFTPIGEDGIQSVSTLTTNLKVWQGKDAANPPYLDTLINLFETIFDPCAPISFTMEVDGNQVSAGNFHTPKHIEEMEEMLGFAHYVRRARNVLRYLRQSAQIDIFAIIPASDYRALARVSDIIEGKLSYQRSQVTAPPEMTVGCTVEEEKNLMEIVRRGSFSVLKQTEPASLVTIYGKKYEVPPTTSYYSPVRLHILSKKKKKQIVDFRLRIEMADNFTSQTFFDVQQ
;
A
#
# COMPACT_ATOMS: atom_id res chain seq x y z
N MET A 1 -50.01 4.02 -12.55
CA MET A 1 -49.39 3.91 -13.90
C MET A 1 -48.55 5.13 -14.32
N SER A 2 -48.40 6.20 -13.51
CA SER A 2 -47.56 7.37 -13.86
C SER A 2 -46.13 7.35 -13.31
N LEU A 3 -45.80 6.42 -12.42
CA LEU A 3 -44.47 6.34 -11.76
C LEU A 3 -43.40 5.61 -12.60
N LEU A 4 -43.80 4.81 -13.59
CA LEU A 4 -42.88 4.04 -14.45
C LEU A 4 -42.36 4.87 -15.65
N LYS A 5 -43.18 5.76 -16.21
CA LYS A 5 -42.79 6.65 -17.34
C LYS A 5 -41.68 7.65 -16.94
N ASN A 6 -41.72 8.17 -15.71
CA ASN A 6 -40.73 9.14 -15.23
C ASN A 6 -39.32 8.56 -14.99
N ARG A 7 -39.17 7.24 -14.85
CA ARG A 7 -37.85 6.62 -14.62
C ARG A 7 -37.05 6.46 -15.92
N GLY A 8 -37.68 6.03 -17.01
CA GLY A 8 -37.03 5.88 -18.32
C GLY A 8 -36.46 7.20 -18.86
N ASP A 9 -37.27 8.26 -18.86
CA ASP A 9 -36.85 9.60 -19.32
C ASP A 9 -35.66 10.16 -18.52
N SER A 10 -35.59 9.84 -17.23
CA SER A 10 -34.49 10.30 -16.37
C SER A 10 -33.17 9.59 -16.65
N VAL A 11 -33.22 8.30 -17.02
CA VAL A 11 -32.03 7.49 -17.37
C VAL A 11 -31.47 7.96 -18.71
N TRP A 12 -32.35 8.15 -19.69
CA TRP A 12 -31.99 8.67 -21.02
C TRP A 12 -31.35 10.05 -20.94
N ARG A 13 -31.96 10.99 -20.21
CA ARG A 13 -31.39 12.32 -20.04
C ARG A 13 -30.01 12.28 -19.40
N LYS A 14 -29.83 11.47 -18.35
CA LYS A 14 -28.53 11.33 -17.66
C LYS A 14 -27.47 10.69 -18.54
N GLY A 15 -27.79 9.62 -19.27
CA GLY A 15 -26.82 8.97 -20.15
C GLY A 15 -26.44 9.84 -21.35
N LEU A 16 -27.40 10.54 -21.96
CA LEU A 16 -27.09 11.50 -23.03
C LEU A 16 -26.24 12.68 -22.51
N GLN A 17 -26.53 13.19 -21.32
CA GLN A 17 -25.68 14.21 -20.69
C GLN A 17 -24.27 13.66 -20.43
N ALA A 18 -24.14 12.46 -19.88
CA ALA A 18 -22.85 11.83 -19.63
C ALA A 18 -22.05 11.64 -20.93
N SER A 19 -22.67 11.17 -22.02
CA SER A 19 -21.95 10.98 -23.28
C SER A 19 -21.65 12.26 -24.02
N ILE A 20 -22.65 13.12 -24.21
CA ILE A 20 -22.51 14.28 -25.10
C ILE A 20 -21.83 15.44 -24.37
N ASP A 21 -22.20 15.72 -23.11
CA ASP A 21 -21.63 16.85 -22.37
C ASP A 21 -20.33 16.46 -21.65
N GLU A 22 -20.27 15.26 -21.08
CA GLU A 22 -19.14 14.82 -20.24
C GLU A 22 -18.12 13.94 -20.97
N GLY A 23 -18.43 13.45 -22.18
CA GLY A 23 -17.53 12.56 -22.92
C GLY A 23 -17.37 11.20 -22.24
N ARG A 24 -18.39 10.70 -21.54
CA ARG A 24 -18.41 9.39 -20.88
C ARG A 24 -19.21 8.36 -21.65
N GLU A 25 -18.80 7.10 -21.58
CA GLU A 25 -19.64 6.01 -22.09
C GLU A 25 -20.97 5.97 -21.33
N ALA A 26 -22.08 5.83 -22.05
CA ALA A 26 -23.39 5.62 -21.46
C ALA A 26 -24.10 4.44 -22.11
N THR A 27 -24.56 3.50 -21.28
CA THR A 27 -25.43 2.40 -21.71
C THR A 27 -26.87 2.71 -21.31
N LEU A 28 -27.76 2.73 -22.29
CA LEU A 28 -29.14 3.17 -22.21
C LEU A 28 -30.09 2.03 -22.61
N PRO A 29 -31.25 1.87 -21.96
CA PRO A 29 -32.21 0.83 -22.31
C PRO A 29 -32.86 1.09 -23.67
N LEU A 30 -33.11 0.05 -24.47
CA LEU A 30 -33.64 0.18 -25.84
C LEU A 30 -35.09 0.70 -25.90
N ASP A 31 -35.83 0.61 -24.79
CA ASP A 31 -37.23 0.99 -24.65
C ASP A 31 -37.55 2.47 -24.94
N GLY A 32 -36.53 3.34 -24.92
CA GLY A 32 -36.63 4.76 -25.28
C GLY A 32 -36.30 5.08 -26.74
N VAL A 33 -36.02 4.07 -27.59
CA VAL A 33 -35.66 4.27 -29.01
C VAL A 33 -36.79 3.85 -29.93
N VAL A 34 -37.14 4.75 -30.84
CA VAL A 34 -38.03 4.47 -31.96
C VAL A 34 -37.17 4.12 -33.17
N PHE A 35 -37.38 2.93 -33.72
CA PHE A 35 -36.76 2.52 -34.98
C PHE A 35 -37.72 2.79 -36.13
N GLU A 36 -37.27 3.51 -37.15
CA GLU A 36 -38.04 3.78 -38.35
C GLU A 36 -37.33 3.21 -39.59
N GLY A 37 -38.10 2.70 -40.55
CA GLY A 37 -37.60 2.24 -41.84
C GLY A 37 -37.74 0.73 -42.09
N SER A 38 -36.90 -0.11 -41.47
CA SER A 38 -36.83 -1.54 -41.79
C SER A 38 -37.67 -2.42 -40.88
N LYS A 39 -38.41 -3.37 -41.45
CA LYS A 39 -39.16 -4.42 -40.73
C LYS A 39 -38.29 -5.34 -39.87
N ILE A 40 -36.97 -5.32 -40.06
CA ILE A 40 -36.04 -6.05 -39.19
C ILE A 40 -35.99 -5.45 -37.78
N PHE A 41 -36.27 -4.16 -37.65
CA PHE A 41 -36.31 -3.48 -36.35
C PHE A 41 -37.56 -3.83 -35.54
N ASP A 42 -38.67 -4.22 -36.19
CA ASP A 42 -39.87 -4.73 -35.50
C ASP A 42 -39.58 -6.02 -34.74
N VAL A 43 -38.60 -6.82 -35.20
CA VAL A 43 -38.13 -8.02 -34.50
C VAL A 43 -37.27 -7.65 -33.30
N LEU A 44 -36.38 -6.67 -33.45
CA LEU A 44 -35.54 -6.15 -32.35
C LEU A 44 -36.36 -5.46 -31.26
N HIS A 45 -37.51 -4.89 -31.61
CA HIS A 45 -38.40 -4.21 -30.67
C HIS A 45 -39.16 -5.20 -29.77
N LYS A 46 -39.37 -6.45 -30.19
CA LYS A 46 -40.08 -7.47 -29.40
C LYS A 46 -39.32 -7.86 -28.12
N ASP A 47 -37.99 -7.74 -28.13
CA ASP A 47 -37.10 -8.01 -27.00
C ASP A 47 -36.48 -6.73 -26.40
N ALA A 48 -37.03 -5.55 -26.70
CA ALA A 48 -36.46 -4.25 -26.30
C ALA A 48 -36.28 -4.09 -24.77
N ASN A 49 -37.09 -4.77 -23.97
CA ASN A 49 -36.98 -4.77 -22.51
C ASN A 49 -35.71 -5.47 -21.98
N LEU A 50 -35.00 -6.21 -22.83
CA LEU A 50 -33.77 -6.94 -22.51
C LEU A 50 -32.55 -6.41 -23.29
N ALA A 51 -32.72 -5.33 -24.06
CA ALA A 51 -31.70 -4.79 -24.96
C ALA A 51 -31.26 -3.39 -24.52
N SER A 52 -30.03 -3.01 -24.91
CA SER A 52 -29.45 -1.70 -24.61
C SER A 52 -28.71 -1.11 -25.81
N ILE A 53 -28.56 0.22 -25.82
CA ILE A 53 -27.68 0.97 -26.70
C ILE A 53 -26.54 1.54 -25.87
N THR A 54 -25.31 1.39 -26.35
CA THR A 54 -24.14 2.01 -25.74
C THR A 54 -23.61 3.12 -26.65
N ILE A 55 -23.50 4.33 -26.09
CA ILE A 55 -22.89 5.48 -26.75
C ILE A 55 -21.46 5.58 -26.24
N ILE A 56 -20.49 5.38 -27.13
CA ILE A 56 -19.06 5.45 -26.82
C ILE A 56 -18.49 6.71 -27.49
N PRO A 57 -18.09 7.73 -26.71
CA PRO A 57 -17.42 8.91 -27.25
C PRO A 57 -16.12 8.53 -27.95
N ALA A 58 -15.77 9.28 -29.01
CA ALA A 58 -14.51 9.08 -29.70
C ALA A 58 -13.34 9.29 -28.72
N ALA A 59 -12.49 8.27 -28.62
CA ALA A 59 -11.33 8.27 -27.74
C ALA A 59 -10.04 8.46 -28.55
N ARG A 60 -9.08 9.18 -27.97
CA ARG A 60 -7.72 9.34 -28.50
C ARG A 60 -6.69 8.84 -27.49
N PRO A 61 -5.70 8.04 -27.89
CA PRO A 61 -4.63 7.63 -27.01
C PRO A 61 -3.89 8.81 -26.40
N ALA A 62 -3.56 8.72 -25.12
CA ALA A 62 -2.79 9.73 -24.41
C ALA A 62 -1.91 9.08 -23.35
N VAL A 63 -0.87 9.79 -22.94
CA VAL A 63 0.06 9.36 -21.89
C VAL A 63 0.06 10.40 -20.78
N LEU A 64 -0.15 9.97 -19.55
CA LEU A 64 -0.03 10.80 -18.35
C LEU A 64 1.22 10.38 -17.58
N LYS A 65 2.11 11.32 -17.29
CA LYS A 65 3.30 11.10 -16.46
C LYS A 65 3.05 11.72 -15.10
N ILE A 66 3.11 10.92 -14.05
CA ILE A 66 3.03 11.40 -12.66
C ILE A 66 4.45 11.73 -12.21
N LEU A 67 4.67 12.99 -11.84
CA LEU A 67 5.99 13.50 -11.51
C LEU A 67 6.21 13.46 -9.99
N ALA A 68 7.41 13.05 -9.62
CA ALA A 68 7.86 12.97 -8.25
C ALA A 68 8.59 14.27 -7.84
N PRO A 69 8.24 14.86 -6.68
CA PRO A 69 8.84 16.11 -6.24
C PRO A 69 10.32 15.89 -5.93
N GLN A 70 11.18 16.62 -6.65
CA GLN A 70 12.64 16.66 -6.41
C GLN A 70 13.36 15.29 -6.42
N SER A 71 12.89 14.31 -7.19
CA SER A 71 13.51 12.98 -7.28
C SER A 71 14.24 12.73 -8.62
N ASN A 72 15.13 11.74 -8.64
CA ASN A 72 15.79 11.24 -9.84
C ASN A 72 15.68 9.69 -9.88
N PRO A 73 14.95 9.09 -10.84
CA PRO A 73 14.23 9.73 -11.94
C PRO A 73 12.97 10.48 -11.45
N PRO A 74 12.57 11.58 -12.11
CA PRO A 74 11.53 12.49 -11.64
C PRO A 74 10.10 11.97 -11.87
N ILE A 75 9.90 10.69 -12.16
CA ILE A 75 8.61 10.13 -12.58
C ILE A 75 8.27 8.94 -11.67
N PHE A 76 7.11 9.02 -11.02
CA PHE A 76 6.54 7.88 -10.29
C PHE A 76 6.01 6.83 -11.25
N ASP A 77 5.20 7.25 -12.23
CA ASP A 77 4.53 6.33 -13.13
C ASP A 77 4.22 6.98 -14.48
N ILE A 78 4.10 6.13 -15.51
CA ILE A 78 3.70 6.50 -16.87
C ILE A 78 2.43 5.73 -17.20
N ILE A 79 1.32 6.44 -17.24
CA ILE A 79 -0.01 5.88 -17.41
C ILE A 79 -0.43 6.07 -18.86
N THR A 80 -0.58 4.95 -19.57
CA THR A 80 -1.22 4.97 -20.90
C THR A 80 -2.72 4.94 -20.71
N GLY A 81 -3.41 5.85 -21.38
CA GLY A 81 -4.84 6.02 -21.24
C GLY A 81 -5.48 6.56 -22.52
N GLN A 82 -6.68 7.08 -22.35
CA GLN A 82 -7.49 7.65 -23.42
C GLN A 82 -8.01 9.02 -22.99
N ILE A 83 -8.08 9.93 -23.95
CA ILE A 83 -8.79 11.19 -23.84
C ILE A 83 -10.11 11.08 -24.60
N THR A 84 -11.20 11.45 -23.95
CA THR A 84 -12.50 11.66 -24.57
C THR A 84 -12.93 13.11 -24.43
N THR A 85 -13.68 13.60 -25.41
CA THR A 85 -14.16 14.98 -25.44
C THR A 85 -15.68 15.00 -25.41
N GLY A 86 -16.23 15.67 -24.39
CA GLY A 86 -17.62 16.10 -24.35
C GLY A 86 -17.74 17.60 -24.66
N ARG A 87 -18.97 18.09 -24.82
CA ARG A 87 -19.23 19.52 -25.08
C ARG A 87 -18.77 20.44 -23.95
N LYS A 88 -18.75 19.95 -22.70
CA LYS A 88 -18.45 20.76 -21.51
C LYS A 88 -17.12 20.41 -20.85
N GLN A 89 -16.53 19.26 -21.17
CA GLN A 89 -15.29 18.83 -20.55
C GLN A 89 -14.51 17.86 -21.44
N ILE A 90 -13.20 17.81 -21.21
CA ILE A 90 -12.30 16.80 -21.73
C ILE A 90 -11.92 15.88 -20.57
N ARG A 91 -11.90 14.57 -20.80
CA ARG A 91 -11.58 13.58 -19.77
C ARG A 91 -10.40 12.75 -20.20
N PHE A 92 -9.39 12.65 -19.34
CA PHE A 92 -8.40 11.58 -19.39
C PHE A 92 -8.83 10.43 -18.48
N SER A 93 -8.65 9.19 -18.94
CA SER A 93 -8.80 8.00 -18.12
C SER A 93 -7.70 6.98 -18.45
N GLY A 94 -7.08 6.41 -17.43
CA GLY A 94 -6.04 5.40 -17.59
C GLY A 94 -5.76 4.66 -16.30
N ALA A 95 -4.99 3.58 -16.37
CA ALA A 95 -4.62 2.75 -15.24
C ALA A 95 -3.11 2.67 -15.09
N GLY A 96 -2.60 3.07 -13.93
CA GLY A 96 -1.20 3.04 -13.53
C GLY A 96 -0.86 1.85 -12.63
N CYS A 97 0.43 1.66 -12.37
CA CYS A 97 0.97 0.67 -11.44
C CYS A 97 0.44 -0.75 -11.74
N GLY A 98 0.35 -1.10 -13.03
CA GLY A 98 -0.16 -2.40 -13.48
C GLY A 98 -1.66 -2.63 -13.20
N GLY A 99 -2.44 -1.56 -13.02
CA GLY A 99 -3.87 -1.60 -12.72
C GLY A 99 -4.22 -1.41 -11.24
N LEU A 100 -3.24 -1.16 -10.37
CA LEU A 100 -3.48 -0.87 -8.95
C LEU A 100 -4.08 0.51 -8.71
N LEU A 101 -3.89 1.42 -9.66
CA LEU A 101 -4.31 2.81 -9.58
C LEU A 101 -5.07 3.19 -10.85
N ASP A 102 -6.35 3.50 -10.74
CA ASP A 102 -7.13 4.12 -11.78
C ASP A 102 -7.05 5.64 -11.64
N VAL A 103 -6.75 6.33 -12.74
CA VAL A 103 -6.57 7.77 -12.79
C VAL A 103 -7.54 8.38 -13.77
N GLU A 104 -8.34 9.33 -13.28
CA GLU A 104 -9.21 10.17 -14.09
C GLU A 104 -8.86 11.64 -13.88
N ILE A 105 -8.74 12.40 -14.96
CA ILE A 105 -8.61 13.85 -14.89
C ILE A 105 -9.65 14.47 -15.80
N ASN A 106 -10.54 15.28 -15.23
CA ASN A 106 -11.53 16.05 -15.97
C ASN A 106 -11.05 17.49 -16.11
N PHE A 107 -11.04 18.00 -17.33
CA PHE A 107 -10.70 19.38 -17.68
C PHE A 107 -11.96 20.11 -18.14
N THR A 108 -12.36 21.12 -17.40
CA THR A 108 -13.58 21.91 -17.63
C THR A 108 -13.19 23.36 -17.94
N PRO A 109 -13.60 23.93 -19.09
CA PRO A 109 -13.40 25.35 -19.37
C PRO A 109 -14.15 26.22 -18.35
N ILE A 110 -13.48 27.24 -17.83
CA ILE A 110 -14.04 28.25 -16.92
C ILE A 110 -13.78 29.65 -17.52
N GLY A 111 -14.82 30.28 -18.04
CA GLY A 111 -14.71 31.59 -18.72
C GLY A 111 -14.06 31.50 -20.10
N GLU A 112 -13.53 32.62 -20.61
CA GLU A 112 -12.95 32.70 -21.96
C GLU A 112 -11.59 31.97 -22.09
N ASP A 113 -10.74 32.01 -21.05
CA ASP A 113 -9.37 31.47 -21.12
C ASP A 113 -8.97 30.50 -19.99
N GLY A 114 -9.87 30.25 -19.04
CA GLY A 114 -9.56 29.41 -17.87
C GLY A 114 -9.88 27.94 -18.11
N ILE A 115 -9.08 27.04 -17.53
CA ILE A 115 -9.38 25.60 -17.45
C ILE A 115 -9.24 25.18 -15.99
N GLN A 116 -10.30 24.56 -15.46
CA GLN A 116 -10.28 23.88 -14.18
C GLN A 116 -10.02 22.39 -14.40
N SER A 117 -9.05 21.82 -13.70
CA SER A 117 -8.82 20.37 -13.67
C SER A 117 -9.30 19.78 -12.35
N VAL A 118 -9.93 18.61 -12.42
CA VAL A 118 -10.30 17.81 -11.24
C VAL A 118 -9.78 16.40 -11.46
N SER A 119 -8.86 15.98 -10.60
CA SER A 119 -8.27 14.64 -10.63
C SER A 119 -8.95 13.72 -9.63
N THR A 120 -9.21 12.49 -10.04
CA THR A 120 -9.71 11.40 -9.19
C THR A 120 -8.74 10.23 -9.29
N LEU A 121 -8.31 9.73 -8.13
CA LEU A 121 -7.47 8.56 -7.99
C LEU A 121 -8.31 7.50 -7.28
N THR A 122 -8.37 6.30 -7.86
CA THR A 122 -9.10 5.16 -7.29
C THR A 122 -8.17 3.96 -7.25
N THR A 123 -8.28 3.16 -6.19
CA THR A 123 -7.39 2.04 -5.94
C THR A 123 -8.05 0.71 -6.28
N ASN A 124 -7.27 -0.26 -6.77
CA ASN A 124 -7.78 -1.59 -7.10
C ASN A 124 -6.85 -2.69 -6.58
N LEU A 125 -7.04 -3.07 -5.32
CA LEU A 125 -6.28 -4.14 -4.66
C LEU A 125 -6.49 -5.52 -5.29
N LYS A 126 -7.57 -5.75 -6.05
CA LYS A 126 -7.86 -7.06 -6.66
C LYS A 126 -6.77 -7.50 -7.65
N VAL A 127 -6.02 -6.55 -8.21
CA VAL A 127 -4.88 -6.82 -9.09
C VAL A 127 -3.78 -7.64 -8.41
N TRP A 128 -3.62 -7.48 -7.10
CA TRP A 128 -2.65 -8.26 -6.31
C TRP A 128 -3.16 -9.62 -5.86
N GLN A 129 -4.47 -9.88 -5.87
CA GLN A 129 -5.00 -11.16 -5.40
C GLN A 129 -4.35 -12.34 -6.15
N GLY A 130 -3.82 -13.31 -5.40
CA GLY A 130 -3.20 -14.51 -5.95
C GLY A 130 -1.79 -14.30 -6.53
N LYS A 131 -1.27 -13.07 -6.57
CA LYS A 131 0.12 -12.79 -7.00
C LYS A 131 1.12 -13.25 -5.95
N ASP A 132 2.36 -13.49 -6.36
CA ASP A 132 3.44 -13.87 -5.45
C ASP A 132 3.80 -12.72 -4.51
N ALA A 133 3.61 -12.92 -3.21
CA ALA A 133 3.92 -11.96 -2.16
C ALA A 133 5.43 -11.75 -1.96
N ALA A 134 6.28 -12.67 -2.44
CA ALA A 134 7.72 -12.43 -2.48
C ALA A 134 8.11 -11.46 -3.61
N ASN A 135 7.25 -11.23 -4.62
CA ASN A 135 7.51 -10.33 -5.75
C ASN A 135 6.24 -9.55 -6.18
N PRO A 136 5.67 -8.73 -5.28
CA PRO A 136 4.48 -7.95 -5.58
C PRO A 136 4.80 -6.88 -6.64
N PRO A 137 4.08 -6.85 -7.78
CA PRO A 137 4.36 -5.88 -8.84
C PRO A 137 4.00 -4.46 -8.38
N TYR A 138 4.84 -3.48 -8.76
CA TYR A 138 4.66 -2.05 -8.47
C TYR A 138 4.57 -1.64 -6.99
N LEU A 139 4.91 -2.53 -6.04
CA LEU A 139 4.77 -2.25 -4.61
C LEU A 139 5.50 -0.99 -4.14
N ASP A 140 6.80 -0.88 -4.44
CA ASP A 140 7.58 0.25 -3.94
C ASP A 140 7.15 1.56 -4.62
N THR A 141 6.82 1.51 -5.91
CA THR A 141 6.26 2.66 -6.66
C THR A 141 4.96 3.15 -6.02
N LEU A 142 4.04 2.25 -5.69
CA LEU A 142 2.77 2.58 -5.06
C LEU A 142 2.96 3.21 -3.67
N ILE A 143 3.82 2.61 -2.84
CA ILE A 143 4.13 3.14 -1.51
C ILE A 143 4.69 4.56 -1.63
N ASN A 144 5.71 4.76 -2.47
CA ASN A 144 6.35 6.07 -2.63
C ASN A 144 5.37 7.13 -3.16
N LEU A 145 4.51 6.75 -4.12
CA LEU A 145 3.47 7.63 -4.63
C LEU A 145 2.52 8.06 -3.51
N PHE A 146 2.00 7.13 -2.72
CA PHE A 146 1.02 7.44 -1.66
C PHE A 146 1.63 8.21 -0.50
N GLU A 147 2.83 7.83 -0.05
CA GLU A 147 3.57 8.60 0.95
C GLU A 147 3.76 10.06 0.50
N THR A 148 3.97 10.29 -0.80
CA THR A 148 4.06 11.64 -1.37
C THR A 148 2.70 12.33 -1.49
N ILE A 149 1.62 11.62 -1.85
CA ILE A 149 0.25 12.18 -1.90
C ILE A 149 -0.16 12.70 -0.53
N PHE A 150 0.24 12.00 0.53
CA PHE A 150 -0.08 12.34 1.90
C PHE A 150 0.88 13.37 2.52
N ASP A 151 1.96 13.74 1.85
CA ASP A 151 2.85 14.81 2.30
C ASP A 151 2.30 16.18 1.89
N PRO A 152 1.79 17.01 2.83
CA PRO A 152 1.24 18.31 2.52
C PRO A 152 2.29 19.30 1.96
N CYS A 153 3.58 19.01 2.14
CA CYS A 153 4.69 19.84 1.65
C CYS A 153 5.15 19.47 0.23
N ALA A 154 4.64 18.37 -0.34
CA ALA A 154 5.16 17.80 -1.59
C ALA A 154 4.03 17.63 -2.64
N PRO A 155 3.65 18.69 -3.37
CA PRO A 155 2.58 18.59 -4.36
C PRO A 155 3.00 17.65 -5.50
N ILE A 156 2.11 16.74 -5.86
CA ILE A 156 2.33 15.85 -7.00
C ILE A 156 1.84 16.54 -8.26
N SER A 157 2.73 16.61 -9.24
CA SER A 157 2.44 17.19 -10.55
C SER A 157 2.26 16.09 -11.60
N PHE A 158 1.64 16.46 -12.71
CA PHE A 158 1.54 15.61 -13.89
C PHE A 158 1.83 16.40 -15.15
N THR A 159 2.25 15.66 -16.18
CA THR A 159 2.20 16.12 -17.57
C THR A 159 1.40 15.14 -18.41
N MET A 160 0.68 15.64 -19.40
CA MET A 160 -0.12 14.84 -20.31
C MET A 160 0.35 15.04 -21.75
N GLU A 161 0.49 13.95 -22.48
CA GLU A 161 1.00 13.90 -23.84
C GLU A 161 -0.01 13.23 -24.78
N VAL A 162 -0.16 13.80 -25.97
CA VAL A 162 -0.93 13.23 -27.09
C VAL A 162 -0.02 13.24 -28.31
N ASP A 163 0.11 12.08 -28.97
CA ASP A 163 1.02 11.90 -30.11
C ASP A 163 2.47 12.37 -29.82
N GLY A 164 2.92 12.19 -28.57
CA GLY A 164 4.25 12.59 -28.10
C GLY A 164 4.42 14.09 -27.80
N ASN A 165 3.38 14.92 -27.99
CA ASN A 165 3.41 16.34 -27.66
C ASN A 165 2.75 16.59 -26.32
N GLN A 166 3.41 17.37 -25.44
CA GLN A 166 2.81 17.79 -24.19
C GLN A 166 1.64 18.73 -24.44
N VAL A 167 0.44 18.35 -24.00
CA VAL A 167 -0.80 19.11 -24.19
C VAL A 167 -1.34 19.71 -22.89
N SER A 168 -0.89 19.21 -21.74
CA SER A 168 -1.31 19.73 -20.43
C SER A 168 -0.27 19.45 -19.35
N ALA A 169 -0.29 20.25 -18.30
CA ALA A 169 0.41 20.01 -17.05
C ALA A 169 -0.41 20.59 -15.89
N GLY A 170 -0.22 20.05 -14.70
CA GLY A 170 -0.90 20.54 -13.52
C GLY A 170 -0.48 19.80 -12.26
N ASN A 171 -1.16 20.10 -11.16
CA ASN A 171 -1.01 19.40 -9.90
C ASN A 171 -2.24 18.51 -9.65
N PHE A 172 -2.03 17.36 -9.02
CA PHE A 172 -3.12 16.60 -8.45
C PHE A 172 -3.70 17.37 -7.27
N HIS A 173 -5.02 17.44 -7.23
CA HIS A 173 -5.74 17.91 -6.06
C HIS A 173 -5.82 16.79 -5.02
N THR A 174 -6.00 17.15 -3.75
CA THR A 174 -6.21 16.18 -2.67
C THR A 174 -7.30 15.17 -3.08
N PRO A 175 -7.02 13.86 -3.05
CA PRO A 175 -7.99 12.85 -3.47
C PRO A 175 -9.26 12.90 -2.61
N LYS A 176 -10.43 12.74 -3.25
CA LYS A 176 -11.72 12.65 -2.53
C LYS A 176 -11.84 11.39 -1.65
N HIS A 177 -11.10 10.34 -2.00
CA HIS A 177 -11.14 9.02 -1.36
C HIS A 177 -9.89 8.78 -0.51
N ILE A 178 -9.48 9.78 0.28
CA ILE A 178 -8.21 9.74 1.02
C ILE A 178 -8.14 8.55 1.99
N GLU A 179 -9.26 8.22 2.66
CA GLU A 179 -9.36 7.12 3.61
C GLU A 179 -9.11 5.75 2.95
N GLU A 180 -9.72 5.50 1.78
CA GLU A 180 -9.51 4.27 1.00
C GLU A 180 -8.03 4.12 0.56
N MET A 181 -7.37 5.24 0.28
CA MET A 181 -5.95 5.26 -0.08
C MET A 181 -5.04 5.01 1.13
N GLU A 182 -5.39 5.52 2.31
CA GLU A 182 -4.69 5.25 3.58
C GLU A 182 -4.77 3.76 3.94
N GLU A 183 -5.95 3.15 3.80
CA GLU A 183 -6.13 1.71 4.00
C GLU A 183 -5.27 0.90 3.02
N MET A 184 -5.25 1.30 1.75
CA MET A 184 -4.40 0.66 0.75
C MET A 184 -2.91 0.81 1.07
N LEU A 185 -2.46 1.99 1.55
CA LEU A 185 -1.08 2.20 1.97
C LEU A 185 -0.72 1.31 3.18
N GLY A 186 -1.63 1.20 4.15
CA GLY A 186 -1.48 0.29 5.30
C GLY A 186 -1.30 -1.16 4.85
N PHE A 187 -2.15 -1.62 3.92
CA PHE A 187 -2.00 -2.95 3.33
C PHE A 187 -0.71 -3.09 2.53
N ALA A 188 -0.31 -2.10 1.74
CA ALA A 188 0.96 -2.12 0.99
C ALA A 188 2.17 -2.25 1.94
N HIS A 189 2.16 -1.59 3.10
CA HIS A 189 3.20 -1.79 4.11
C HIS A 189 3.22 -3.20 4.69
N TYR A 190 2.05 -3.82 4.89
CA TYR A 190 1.98 -5.23 5.24
C TYR A 190 2.61 -6.11 4.15
N VAL A 191 2.23 -5.90 2.88
CA VAL A 191 2.79 -6.63 1.74
C VAL A 191 4.31 -6.45 1.66
N ARG A 192 4.84 -5.24 1.92
CA ARG A 192 6.29 -4.97 1.97
C ARG A 192 7.00 -5.79 3.05
N ARG A 193 6.45 -5.83 4.26
CA ARG A 193 7.02 -6.64 5.35
C ARG A 193 6.94 -8.14 5.03
N ALA A 194 5.81 -8.60 4.50
CA ALA A 194 5.64 -9.98 4.04
C ALA A 194 6.66 -10.36 2.97
N ARG A 195 6.85 -9.51 1.95
CA ARG A 195 7.85 -9.68 0.89
C ARG A 195 9.25 -9.87 1.46
N ASN A 196 9.66 -9.01 2.38
CA ASN A 196 11.00 -9.04 2.97
C ASN A 196 11.26 -10.38 3.68
N VAL A 197 10.28 -10.83 4.48
CA VAL A 197 10.37 -12.12 5.19
C VAL A 197 10.35 -13.31 4.22
N LEU A 198 9.43 -13.35 3.27
CA LEU A 198 9.33 -14.44 2.30
C LEU A 198 10.59 -14.56 1.44
N ARG A 199 11.16 -13.43 0.99
CA ARG A 199 12.44 -13.42 0.25
C ARG A 199 13.59 -13.92 1.11
N TYR A 200 13.67 -13.49 2.36
CA TYR A 200 14.70 -13.94 3.30
C TYR A 200 14.62 -15.46 3.53
N LEU A 201 13.41 -16.00 3.74
CA LEU A 201 13.15 -17.43 3.94
C LEU A 201 13.20 -18.24 2.63
N ARG A 202 13.33 -17.59 1.47
CA ARG A 202 13.22 -18.20 0.12
C ARG A 202 11.93 -18.99 -0.07
N GLN A 203 10.83 -18.47 0.45
CA GLN A 203 9.50 -19.07 0.35
C GLN A 203 8.58 -18.18 -0.50
N SER A 204 7.54 -18.77 -1.07
CA SER A 204 6.50 -18.05 -1.80
C SER A 204 5.17 -18.22 -1.09
N ALA A 205 4.40 -17.14 -1.09
CA ALA A 205 3.02 -17.09 -0.63
C ALA A 205 2.21 -16.31 -1.66
N GLN A 206 0.95 -16.65 -1.84
CA GLN A 206 0.05 -15.82 -2.62
C GLN A 206 -0.51 -14.70 -1.74
N ILE A 207 -0.58 -13.49 -2.30
CA ILE A 207 -1.26 -12.37 -1.66
C ILE A 207 -2.75 -12.73 -1.56
N ASP A 208 -3.29 -12.62 -0.35
CA ASP A 208 -4.71 -12.75 -0.08
C ASP A 208 -5.23 -11.46 0.55
N ILE A 209 -5.97 -10.68 -0.22
CA ILE A 209 -6.55 -9.40 0.21
C ILE A 209 -7.72 -9.60 1.18
N PHE A 210 -8.25 -10.82 1.31
CA PHE A 210 -9.33 -11.16 2.24
C PHE A 210 -8.82 -11.76 3.55
N ALA A 211 -7.50 -11.95 3.68
CA ALA A 211 -6.91 -12.49 4.88
C ALA A 211 -7.15 -11.56 6.07
N ILE A 212 -7.70 -12.10 7.15
CA ILE A 212 -7.77 -11.40 8.43
C ILE A 212 -6.36 -11.39 9.03
N ILE A 213 -5.83 -10.20 9.29
CA ILE A 213 -4.49 -10.01 9.86
C ILE A 213 -4.63 -9.52 11.30
N PRO A 214 -4.47 -10.39 12.31
CA PRO A 214 -4.47 -9.97 13.70
C PRO A 214 -3.34 -8.98 13.99
N ALA A 215 -3.58 -8.03 14.90
CA ALA A 215 -2.55 -7.05 15.29
C ALA A 215 -1.29 -7.71 15.89
N SER A 216 -1.43 -8.85 16.57
CA SER A 216 -0.30 -9.65 17.05
C SER A 216 0.59 -10.15 15.91
N ASP A 217 -0.04 -10.62 14.84
CA ASP A 217 0.63 -11.23 13.70
C ASP A 217 1.32 -10.15 12.87
N TYR A 218 0.67 -9.00 12.69
CA TYR A 218 1.28 -7.82 12.10
C TYR A 218 2.53 -7.37 12.88
N ARG A 219 2.46 -7.30 14.22
CA ARG A 219 3.62 -6.93 15.07
C ARG A 219 4.75 -7.94 14.99
N ALA A 220 4.43 -9.24 15.00
CA ALA A 220 5.42 -10.29 14.84
C ALA A 220 6.12 -10.20 13.48
N LEU A 221 5.35 -10.02 12.41
CA LEU A 221 5.87 -9.81 11.06
C LEU A 221 6.72 -8.54 10.97
N ALA A 222 6.28 -7.46 11.60
CA ALA A 222 7.02 -6.21 11.64
C ALA A 222 8.39 -6.39 12.28
N ARG A 223 8.44 -7.02 13.45
CA ARG A 223 9.71 -7.32 14.14
C ARG A 223 10.66 -8.14 13.26
N VAL A 224 10.17 -9.22 12.64
CA VAL A 224 11.00 -10.08 11.78
C VAL A 224 11.53 -9.29 10.58
N SER A 225 10.68 -8.52 9.90
CA SER A 225 11.10 -7.65 8.79
C SER A 225 12.13 -6.61 9.23
N ASP A 226 11.96 -6.00 10.41
CA ASP A 226 12.89 -4.99 10.93
C ASP A 226 14.25 -5.60 11.26
N ILE A 227 14.32 -6.87 11.69
CA ILE A 227 15.58 -7.61 11.85
C ILE A 227 16.26 -7.82 10.50
N ILE A 228 15.52 -8.27 9.47
CA ILE A 228 16.04 -8.50 8.11
C ILE A 228 16.62 -7.21 7.51
N GLU A 229 15.93 -6.08 7.72
CA GLU A 229 16.35 -4.78 7.23
C GLU A 229 17.44 -4.12 8.11
N GLY A 230 17.87 -4.77 9.20
CA GLY A 230 18.88 -4.22 10.13
C GLY A 230 18.39 -3.04 10.96
N LYS A 231 17.08 -2.80 11.03
CA LYS A 231 16.46 -1.69 11.76
C LYS A 231 16.46 -1.89 13.28
N LEU A 232 16.62 -3.12 13.77
CA LEU A 232 16.87 -3.41 15.19
C LEU A 232 18.34 -3.22 15.56
N SER A 233 18.87 -2.04 15.23
CA SER A 233 20.21 -1.59 15.57
C SER A 233 20.13 -0.20 16.19
N TYR A 234 20.61 -0.07 17.43
CA TYR A 234 20.49 1.17 18.19
C TYR A 234 21.82 1.63 18.75
N GLN A 235 22.08 2.92 18.66
CA GLN A 235 23.15 3.63 19.35
C GLN A 235 22.62 4.25 20.64
N ARG A 236 23.54 4.62 21.54
CA ARG A 236 23.19 5.24 22.83
C ARG A 236 22.24 6.43 22.72
N SER A 237 22.43 7.28 21.72
CA SER A 237 21.63 8.49 21.47
C SER A 237 20.15 8.19 21.16
N GLN A 238 19.85 6.98 20.67
CA GLN A 238 18.50 6.56 20.28
C GLN A 238 17.72 5.94 21.45
N VAL A 239 18.36 5.69 22.59
CA VAL A 239 17.72 5.09 23.76
C VAL A 239 17.43 6.16 24.82
N THR A 240 16.14 6.46 25.00
CA THR A 240 15.67 7.58 25.82
C THR A 240 15.52 7.24 27.31
N ALA A 241 15.44 5.95 27.66
CA ALA A 241 15.33 5.49 29.04
C ALA A 241 16.11 4.18 29.26
N PRO A 242 16.59 3.88 30.48
CA PRO A 242 17.24 2.60 30.78
C PRO A 242 16.28 1.43 30.51
N PRO A 243 16.59 0.55 29.54
CA PRO A 243 15.67 -0.51 29.17
C PRO A 243 15.64 -1.57 30.27
N GLU A 244 14.46 -2.16 30.46
CA GLU A 244 14.26 -3.32 31.31
C GLU A 244 13.95 -4.53 30.43
N MET A 245 14.52 -5.69 30.76
CA MET A 245 14.27 -6.93 30.05
C MET A 245 14.09 -8.10 31.01
N THR A 246 13.45 -9.15 30.52
CA THR A 246 13.36 -10.43 31.24
C THR A 246 14.16 -11.46 30.48
N VAL A 247 15.14 -12.08 31.14
CA VAL A 247 15.96 -13.15 30.57
C VAL A 247 15.77 -14.43 31.38
N GLY A 248 15.59 -15.54 30.68
CA GLY A 248 15.64 -16.87 31.28
C GLY A 248 17.05 -17.43 31.13
N CYS A 249 17.65 -17.87 32.23
CA CYS A 249 18.99 -18.48 32.22
C CYS A 249 18.92 -19.90 32.77
N THR A 250 19.79 -20.77 32.28
CA THR A 250 20.10 -22.05 32.92
C THR A 250 20.80 -21.82 34.27
N VAL A 251 20.87 -22.87 35.10
CA VAL A 251 21.52 -22.80 36.42
C VAL A 251 23.03 -22.48 36.31
N GLU A 252 23.68 -22.86 35.21
CA GLU A 252 25.09 -22.54 34.96
C GLU A 252 25.27 -21.08 34.54
N GLU A 253 24.44 -20.59 33.62
CA GLU A 253 24.44 -19.18 33.19
C GLU A 253 24.07 -18.22 34.34
N GLU A 254 23.24 -18.67 35.28
CA GLU A 254 22.91 -17.94 36.50
C GLU A 254 24.17 -17.48 37.26
N LYS A 255 25.15 -18.39 37.43
CA LYS A 255 26.39 -18.07 38.15
C LYS A 255 27.19 -17.00 37.42
N ASN A 256 27.32 -17.13 36.10
CA ASN A 256 28.04 -16.17 35.26
C ASN A 256 27.36 -14.78 35.31
N LEU A 257 26.03 -14.73 35.19
CA LEU A 257 25.27 -13.49 35.26
C LEU A 257 25.44 -12.81 36.63
N MET A 258 25.31 -13.56 37.73
CA MET A 258 25.49 -13.02 39.08
C MET A 258 26.91 -12.49 39.31
N GLU A 259 27.92 -13.14 38.75
CA GLU A 259 29.31 -12.69 38.83
C GLU A 259 29.53 -11.37 38.07
N ILE A 260 29.01 -11.25 36.85
CA ILE A 260 29.08 -10.01 36.05
C ILE A 260 28.41 -8.86 36.80
N VAL A 261 27.20 -9.09 37.34
CA VAL A 261 26.47 -8.08 38.12
C VAL A 261 27.26 -7.68 39.37
N ARG A 262 27.86 -8.63 40.08
CA ARG A 262 28.69 -8.36 41.27
C ARG A 262 29.95 -7.55 40.96
N ARG A 263 30.61 -7.83 39.83
CA ARG A 263 31.80 -7.08 39.39
C ARG A 263 31.47 -5.64 39.00
N GLY A 264 30.24 -5.37 38.57
CA GLY A 264 29.78 -4.02 38.20
C GLY A 264 30.51 -3.43 36.99
N SER A 265 31.22 -4.24 36.21
CA SER A 265 31.94 -3.81 35.02
C SER A 265 31.00 -3.74 33.81
N PHE A 266 31.30 -2.85 32.86
CA PHE A 266 30.67 -2.92 31.54
C PHE A 266 31.07 -4.23 30.84
N SER A 267 30.09 -4.86 30.19
CA SER A 267 30.21 -6.17 29.56
C SER A 267 29.36 -6.23 28.29
N VAL A 268 29.48 -7.33 27.55
CA VAL A 268 28.62 -7.63 26.42
C VAL A 268 27.49 -8.55 26.89
N LEU A 269 26.26 -8.09 26.76
CA LEU A 269 25.10 -8.97 26.92
C LEU A 269 24.74 -9.55 25.56
N LYS A 270 24.82 -10.88 25.45
CA LYS A 270 24.31 -11.65 24.32
C LYS A 270 23.01 -12.33 24.74
N GLN A 271 21.93 -12.04 24.02
CA GLN A 271 20.64 -12.71 24.18
C GLN A 271 20.36 -13.55 22.94
N THR A 272 19.90 -14.78 23.16
CA THR A 272 19.45 -15.66 22.08
C THR A 272 17.98 -15.97 22.27
N GLU A 273 17.22 -15.91 21.19
CA GLU A 273 15.83 -16.37 21.15
C GLU A 273 15.74 -17.56 20.20
N PRO A 274 15.00 -18.61 20.57
CA PRO A 274 14.84 -19.78 19.70
C PRO A 274 14.09 -19.42 18.41
N ALA A 275 14.10 -20.35 17.45
CA ALA A 275 13.27 -20.26 16.26
C ALA A 275 11.81 -19.99 16.65
N SER A 276 11.15 -19.16 15.86
CA SER A 276 9.77 -18.74 16.12
C SER A 276 8.92 -18.83 14.86
N LEU A 277 7.62 -18.58 15.00
CA LEU A 277 6.67 -18.62 13.89
C LEU A 277 6.15 -17.22 13.60
N VAL A 278 6.07 -16.87 12.32
CA VAL A 278 5.40 -15.68 11.82
C VAL A 278 4.24 -16.07 10.93
N THR A 279 3.11 -15.37 11.05
CA THR A 279 1.93 -15.61 10.21
C THR A 279 1.89 -14.61 9.07
N ILE A 280 1.79 -15.08 7.81
CA ILE A 280 1.63 -14.26 6.62
C ILE A 280 0.45 -14.84 5.80
N TYR A 281 -0.56 -14.01 5.52
CA TYR A 281 -1.83 -14.43 4.89
C TYR A 281 -2.44 -15.69 5.53
N GLY A 282 -2.47 -15.76 6.86
CA GLY A 282 -3.00 -16.91 7.61
C GLY A 282 -2.13 -18.17 7.62
N LYS A 283 -1.00 -18.20 6.90
CA LYS A 283 -0.04 -19.31 6.90
C LYS A 283 1.12 -19.03 7.84
N LYS A 284 1.59 -20.06 8.55
CA LYS A 284 2.72 -19.95 9.48
C LYS A 284 4.03 -20.30 8.79
N TYR A 285 5.05 -19.51 9.05
CA TYR A 285 6.40 -19.68 8.54
C TYR A 285 7.38 -19.70 9.70
N GLU A 286 8.30 -20.65 9.69
CA GLU A 286 9.37 -20.73 10.67
C GLU A 286 10.47 -19.72 10.35
N VAL A 287 10.82 -18.89 11.33
CA VAL A 287 11.95 -17.97 11.25
C VAL A 287 13.09 -18.50 12.12
N PRO A 288 14.36 -18.35 11.68
CA PRO A 288 15.50 -18.84 12.44
C PRO A 288 15.59 -18.22 13.84
N PRO A 289 16.38 -18.83 14.74
CA PRO A 289 16.77 -18.21 16.00
C PRO A 289 17.39 -16.83 15.76
N THR A 290 17.24 -15.93 16.74
CA THR A 290 17.82 -14.59 16.66
C THR A 290 18.81 -14.37 17.79
N THR A 291 19.91 -13.70 17.49
CA THR A 291 20.85 -13.22 18.49
C THR A 291 20.82 -11.69 18.56
N SER A 292 20.68 -11.15 19.77
CA SER A 292 20.82 -9.72 20.07
C SER A 292 22.09 -9.49 20.89
N TYR A 293 22.89 -8.49 20.48
CA TYR A 293 24.04 -8.01 21.24
C TYR A 293 23.75 -6.63 21.81
N TYR A 294 24.16 -6.41 23.06
CA TYR A 294 24.09 -5.13 23.74
C TYR A 294 25.47 -4.86 24.36
N SER A 295 26.14 -3.80 23.92
CA SER A 295 27.52 -3.53 24.34
C SER A 295 27.92 -2.05 24.19
N PRO A 296 28.65 -1.48 25.15
CA PRO A 296 28.92 -2.01 26.49
C PRO A 296 27.75 -1.74 27.44
N VAL A 297 27.40 -2.72 28.28
CA VAL A 297 26.31 -2.60 29.27
C VAL A 297 26.70 -3.08 30.66
N ARG A 298 26.13 -2.44 31.68
CA ARG A 298 26.13 -2.90 33.08
C ARG A 298 24.71 -3.34 33.44
N LEU A 299 24.59 -4.48 34.12
CA LEU A 299 23.32 -5.10 34.42
C LEU A 299 22.96 -4.91 35.90
N HIS A 300 21.71 -4.56 36.16
CA HIS A 300 21.14 -4.42 37.49
C HIS A 300 19.99 -5.41 37.66
N ILE A 301 20.05 -6.29 38.65
CA ILE A 301 18.98 -7.26 38.90
C ILE A 301 17.85 -6.57 39.66
N LEU A 302 16.68 -6.48 39.03
CA LEU A 302 15.46 -5.97 39.64
C LEU A 302 14.70 -7.07 40.38
N SER A 303 14.63 -8.26 39.80
CA SER A 303 14.04 -9.42 40.45
C SER A 303 14.57 -10.74 39.88
N LYS A 304 14.44 -11.81 40.67
CA LYS A 304 14.87 -13.16 40.34
C LYS A 304 13.75 -14.14 40.71
N LYS A 305 13.32 -14.97 39.77
CA LYS A 305 12.29 -15.99 39.99
C LYS A 305 12.75 -17.35 39.46
N LYS A 306 12.93 -18.31 40.34
CA LYS A 306 13.33 -19.68 39.97
C LYS A 306 12.11 -20.50 39.52
N LYS A 307 12.17 -21.11 38.34
CA LYS A 307 11.15 -22.00 37.77
C LYS A 307 11.79 -23.30 37.27
N LYS A 308 11.71 -24.36 38.08
CA LYS A 308 12.31 -25.67 37.76
C LYS A 308 13.80 -25.53 37.40
N GLN A 309 14.16 -25.74 36.13
CA GLN A 309 15.53 -25.71 35.60
C GLN A 309 15.93 -24.34 35.02
N ILE A 310 15.02 -23.38 34.95
CA ILE A 310 15.26 -22.03 34.41
C ILE A 310 15.12 -21.01 35.56
N VAL A 311 15.99 -20.01 35.56
CA VAL A 311 15.89 -18.85 36.44
C VAL A 311 15.58 -17.63 35.61
N ASP A 312 14.42 -17.02 35.86
CA ASP A 312 14.00 -15.79 35.21
C ASP A 312 14.58 -14.60 36.00
N PHE A 313 15.30 -13.73 35.30
CA PHE A 313 15.79 -12.46 35.83
C PHE A 313 15.07 -11.30 35.15
N ARG A 314 14.56 -10.37 35.93
CA ARG A 314 14.22 -9.03 35.44
C ARG A 314 15.43 -8.14 35.63
N LEU A 315 15.98 -7.63 34.53
CA LEU A 315 17.20 -6.83 34.50
C LEU A 315 16.87 -5.40 34.07
N ARG A 316 17.54 -4.42 34.67
CA ARG A 316 17.70 -3.08 34.12
C ARG A 316 19.09 -2.95 33.52
N ILE A 317 19.16 -2.35 32.34
CA ILE A 317 20.39 -2.20 31.59
C ILE A 317 20.86 -0.76 31.70
N GLU A 318 22.07 -0.57 32.22
CA GLU A 318 22.80 0.68 32.16
C GLU A 318 23.76 0.61 30.96
N MET A 319 23.68 1.60 30.09
CA MET A 319 24.43 1.65 28.83
C MET A 319 25.57 2.65 28.93
N ALA A 320 26.76 2.29 28.45
CA ALA A 320 27.87 3.24 28.32
C ALA A 320 27.60 4.29 27.22
N ASP A 321 28.40 5.36 27.18
CA ASP A 321 28.25 6.42 26.18
C ASP A 321 28.46 5.92 24.75
N ASN A 322 29.37 4.96 24.56
CA ASN A 322 29.63 4.31 23.28
C ASN A 322 28.75 3.05 23.04
N PHE A 323 27.60 2.95 23.71
CA PHE A 323 26.70 1.81 23.57
C PHE A 323 26.19 1.65 22.13
N THR A 324 26.14 0.38 21.73
CA THR A 324 25.51 -0.11 20.52
C THR A 324 24.73 -1.38 20.82
N SER A 325 23.70 -1.63 20.02
CA SER A 325 23.01 -2.91 19.99
C SER A 325 22.66 -3.30 18.58
N GLN A 326 22.60 -4.60 18.33
CA GLN A 326 22.24 -5.16 17.04
C GLN A 326 21.55 -6.50 17.24
N THR A 327 20.47 -6.73 16.51
CA THR A 327 19.77 -8.01 16.45
C THR A 327 19.86 -8.58 15.04
N PHE A 328 20.18 -9.86 14.91
CA PHE A 328 20.23 -10.56 13.63
C PHE A 328 19.73 -12.00 13.77
N PHE A 329 19.39 -12.61 12.64
CA PHE A 329 19.08 -14.05 12.56
C PHE A 329 20.37 -14.86 12.57
N ASP A 330 20.39 -15.93 13.35
CA ASP A 330 21.44 -16.93 13.31
C ASP A 330 21.36 -17.62 11.95
N VAL A 331 22.37 -17.40 11.10
CA VAL A 331 22.40 -17.94 9.74
C VAL A 331 22.30 -19.46 9.80
N GLN A 332 21.24 -20.03 9.23
CA GLN A 332 21.23 -21.44 8.89
C GLN A 332 22.23 -21.64 7.75
N GLN A 333 23.36 -22.28 8.05
CA GLN A 333 24.32 -22.72 7.04
C GLN A 333 23.69 -23.70 6.05
#